data_AF-A0A8C6WY21-F1
#
_entry.id   AF-A0A8C6WY21-F1
#
_cell.length_a   1.000
_cell.length_b   1.000
_cell.length_c   1.000
_cell.angle_alpha   90.00
_cell.angle_beta   90.00
_cell.angle_gamma   90.00
#
_symmetry.space_group_name_H-M   'P 1'
#
loop_
_entity.id
_entity.type
_entity.pdbx_description
1 polymer ?
#
loop_
_entity_poly.entity_id
_entity_poly.type
_entity_poly.pdbx_seq_one_letter_code
_entity_poly.pdbx_strand_id
1 'polypeptide(L)'
;LIWTDIPLTLSLNEEQSQARWGFILAVADSLESAESWYDKGLTLMAGGSLRSSHEQAWKELWLQSKIEVVGSERLYQALIGCMFYLLSAFPSIHDTSSSFGGVSPGGLSNGGDGQDYWGHVFWDQDIWMYPGIALFYPKLARSVLEYRVRTIDGARDNAQRQGYKGLKYPWESAVSGREVCPEDIYGQQEIHINGDVSLAFQHYLYLTKDMSMFTEGQGSQVVWGVADYWVSRVTWSPEDHKYHILGVMPPDEYYYNVNNSVYTNAVAKLRNDLLAYEPVTDPNGPAMTWGMFAIGWLELDEAERAQHLLTKCFSNIQGPFQVWSESSDGSGAVNFLTGMGGFLQAVLFGYTGFRVQRDCLCFSPLLSSDISELCIRGVSYLGNQLDWLLRKEEMSIILRGSHSYQNVKSCNLQIVLKASGSKIPLTPGATPVYCCCGILACFVTLTGAFFFSLLVGLPVTFPREPGFICKLDLNSSCWPF
;
A
#
# COMPACT_ATOMS: atom_id res chain seq x y z
N LEU A 1 -23.04 12.92 19.36
CA LEU A 1 -21.92 13.50 20.13
C LEU A 1 -22.38 13.64 21.57
N ILE A 2 -21.57 13.19 22.54
CA ILE A 2 -21.80 13.41 23.97
C ILE A 2 -20.48 13.87 24.57
N TRP A 3 -20.49 14.92 25.39
CA TRP A 3 -19.28 15.46 25.97
C TRP A 3 -19.49 15.95 27.40
N THR A 4 -18.39 16.04 28.14
CA THR A 4 -18.35 16.69 29.45
C THR A 4 -18.35 18.20 29.28
N ASP A 5 -19.23 18.89 30.00
CA ASP A 5 -19.25 20.36 30.00
C ASP A 5 -17.91 20.92 30.47
N ILE A 6 -17.32 21.77 29.65
CA ILE A 6 -16.05 22.44 29.95
C ILE A 6 -16.38 23.74 30.71
N PRO A 7 -15.99 23.89 31.99
CA PRO A 7 -16.29 25.10 32.75
C PRO A 7 -15.49 26.28 32.20
N LEU A 8 -16.07 27.47 32.30
CA LEU A 8 -15.42 28.72 31.86
C LEU A 8 -14.21 29.08 32.73
N THR A 9 -14.16 28.61 33.97
CA THR A 9 -13.08 28.88 34.93
C THR A 9 -12.69 27.62 35.68
N LEU A 10 -11.40 27.49 35.97
CA LEU A 10 -10.81 26.45 36.82
C LEU A 10 -10.11 27.15 37.98
N SER A 11 -10.47 26.78 39.21
CA SER A 11 -9.92 27.39 40.42
C SER A 11 -9.14 26.36 41.22
N LEU A 12 -7.97 26.76 41.71
CA LEU A 12 -7.15 26.00 42.64
C LEU A 12 -7.36 26.57 44.05
N ASN A 13 -7.55 25.72 45.05
CA ASN A 13 -7.66 26.19 46.43
C ASN A 13 -6.28 26.69 46.93
N GLU A 14 -6.27 27.63 47.89
CA GLU A 14 -5.02 28.23 48.41
C GLU A 14 -4.00 27.20 48.95
N GLU A 15 -4.48 26.04 49.39
CA GLU A 15 -3.65 24.94 49.93
C GLU A 15 -3.17 23.94 48.86
N GLN A 16 -3.69 24.03 47.63
CA GLN A 16 -3.35 23.11 46.55
C GLN A 16 -2.21 23.70 45.70
N SER A 17 -1.21 22.87 45.37
CA SER A 17 -0.13 23.22 44.43
C SER A 17 -0.37 22.70 43.01
N GLN A 18 -1.31 21.76 42.84
CA GLN A 18 -1.69 21.17 41.57
C GLN A 18 -3.13 20.60 41.64
N ALA A 19 -3.85 20.65 40.52
CA ALA A 19 -5.13 19.96 40.33
C ALA A 19 -5.22 19.44 38.89
N ARG A 20 -6.10 18.46 38.67
CA ARG A 20 -6.34 17.85 37.37
C ARG A 20 -7.83 17.85 37.08
N TRP A 21 -8.18 18.32 35.90
CA TRP A 21 -9.51 18.23 35.33
C TRP A 21 -9.47 17.32 34.11
N GLY A 22 -10.55 16.61 33.85
CA GLY A 22 -10.67 15.72 32.71
C GLY A 22 -11.99 15.95 32.00
N PHE A 23 -11.92 15.97 30.67
CA PHE A 23 -13.05 16.20 29.79
C PHE A 23 -13.08 15.07 28.77
N ILE A 24 -14.26 14.50 28.51
CA ILE A 24 -14.44 13.43 27.52
C ILE A 24 -15.36 13.93 26.41
N LEU A 25 -15.06 13.51 25.19
CA LEU A 25 -15.95 13.55 24.05
C LEU A 25 -16.13 12.12 23.52
N ALA A 26 -17.37 11.71 23.30
CA ALA A 26 -17.73 10.49 22.59
C ALA A 26 -18.44 10.85 21.28
N VAL A 27 -17.94 10.26 20.19
CA VAL A 27 -18.47 10.41 18.83
C VAL A 27 -18.87 9.03 18.33
N ALA A 28 -20.11 8.89 17.86
CA ALA A 28 -20.63 7.66 17.27
C ALA A 28 -21.74 7.99 16.27
N ASP A 29 -22.10 6.99 15.46
CA ASP A 29 -23.19 7.04 14.47
C ASP A 29 -24.60 7.02 15.10
N SER A 30 -24.69 6.68 16.37
CA SER A 30 -25.92 6.51 17.13
C SER A 30 -25.76 7.05 18.55
N LEU A 31 -26.86 7.55 19.12
CA LEU A 31 -26.86 8.07 20.48
C LEU A 31 -26.51 6.98 21.50
N GLU A 32 -27.11 5.80 21.37
CA GLU A 32 -26.85 4.64 22.25
C GLU A 32 -25.36 4.25 22.26
N SER A 33 -24.72 4.18 21.09
CA SER A 33 -23.28 3.91 21.01
C SER A 33 -22.47 5.04 21.63
N ALA A 34 -22.85 6.30 21.41
CA ALA A 34 -22.17 7.44 22.01
C ALA A 34 -22.27 7.42 23.55
N GLU A 35 -23.43 7.07 24.11
CA GLU A 35 -23.65 6.91 25.56
C GLU A 35 -22.76 5.80 26.12
N SER A 36 -22.77 4.63 25.48
CA SER A 36 -21.94 3.48 25.88
C SER A 36 -20.44 3.82 25.91
N TRP A 37 -19.93 4.49 24.88
CA TRP A 37 -18.54 4.90 24.81
C TRP A 37 -18.20 6.03 25.80
N TYR A 38 -19.13 6.96 26.04
CA TYR A 38 -18.97 8.02 27.02
C TYR A 38 -18.85 7.45 28.44
N ASP A 39 -19.74 6.53 28.83
CA ASP A 39 -19.72 5.87 30.14
C ASP A 39 -18.45 5.03 30.34
N LYS A 40 -18.01 4.33 29.30
CA LYS A 40 -16.73 3.61 29.31
C LYS A 40 -15.56 4.57 29.49
N GLY A 41 -15.56 5.70 28.79
CA GLY A 41 -14.56 6.75 28.95
C GLY A 41 -14.51 7.29 30.38
N LEU A 42 -15.66 7.60 30.97
CA LEU A 42 -15.77 8.09 32.35
C LEU A 42 -15.25 7.05 33.35
N THR A 43 -15.59 5.78 33.15
CA THR A 43 -15.11 4.66 33.98
C THR A 43 -13.58 4.54 33.93
N LEU A 44 -12.99 4.61 32.72
CA LEU A 44 -11.54 4.56 32.54
C LEU A 44 -10.85 5.80 33.14
N MET A 45 -11.47 6.97 33.05
CA MET A 45 -10.92 8.19 33.65
C MET A 45 -10.94 8.11 35.18
N ALA A 46 -12.07 7.71 35.76
CA ALA A 46 -12.23 7.55 37.21
C ALA A 46 -11.27 6.50 37.78
N GLY A 47 -11.03 5.42 37.02
CA GLY A 47 -10.04 4.39 37.37
C GLY A 47 -8.58 4.76 37.10
N GLY A 48 -8.30 5.94 36.53
CA GLY A 48 -6.94 6.39 36.19
C GLY A 48 -6.29 5.61 35.03
N SER A 49 -7.05 4.81 34.28
CA SER A 49 -6.58 3.89 33.25
C SER A 49 -6.79 4.37 31.81
N LEU A 50 -7.43 5.53 31.61
CA LEU A 50 -7.69 6.08 30.26
C LEU A 50 -6.40 6.32 29.45
N ARG A 51 -5.34 6.81 30.09
CA ARG A 51 -4.05 7.04 29.40
C ARG A 51 -3.30 5.72 29.17
N SER A 52 -3.24 4.84 30.17
CA SER A 52 -2.52 3.58 30.04
C SER A 52 -3.17 2.62 29.05
N SER A 53 -4.49 2.68 28.87
CA SER A 53 -5.18 1.92 27.82
C SER A 53 -4.79 2.39 26.40
N HIS A 54 -4.66 3.70 26.20
CA HIS A 54 -4.15 4.27 24.95
C HIS A 54 -2.68 3.88 24.69
N GLU A 55 -1.81 4.00 25.70
CA GLU A 55 -0.40 3.61 25.60
C GLU A 55 -0.24 2.11 25.30
N GLN A 56 -1.10 1.26 25.89
CA GLN A 56 -1.12 -0.17 25.63
C GLN A 56 -1.57 -0.49 24.19
N ALA A 57 -2.59 0.19 23.68
CA ALA A 57 -3.04 0.01 22.29
C ALA A 57 -1.94 0.39 21.28
N TRP A 58 -1.23 1.50 21.51
CA TRP A 58 -0.06 1.86 20.70
C TRP A 58 1.07 0.86 20.82
N LYS A 59 1.35 0.37 22.02
CA LYS A 59 2.37 -0.65 22.25
C LYS A 59 2.08 -1.93 21.46
N GLU A 60 0.81 -2.34 21.36
CA GLU A 60 0.40 -3.51 20.56
C GLU A 60 0.69 -3.34 19.07
N LEU A 61 0.46 -2.14 18.52
CA LEU A 61 0.85 -1.80 17.15
C LEU A 61 2.39 -1.82 17.02
N TRP A 62 3.11 -1.07 17.85
CA TRP A 62 4.57 -1.00 17.77
C TRP A 62 5.30 -2.33 18.00
N LEU A 63 4.69 -3.30 18.66
CA LEU A 63 5.26 -4.65 18.78
C LEU A 63 5.12 -5.47 17.48
N GLN A 64 4.09 -5.17 16.67
CA GLN A 64 3.80 -5.83 15.39
C GLN A 64 4.48 -5.17 14.20
N SER A 65 4.82 -3.87 14.29
CA SER A 65 5.53 -3.16 13.23
C SER A 65 6.69 -2.33 13.79
N LYS A 66 7.93 -2.73 13.50
CA LYS A 66 9.12 -1.91 13.82
C LYS A 66 9.99 -1.70 12.60
N ILE A 67 10.46 -0.47 12.44
CA ILE A 67 11.40 -0.05 11.41
C ILE A 67 12.50 0.71 12.14
N GLU A 68 13.64 0.07 12.37
CA GLU A 68 14.77 0.63 13.12
C GLU A 68 15.90 0.97 12.15
N VAL A 69 16.49 2.15 12.28
CA VAL A 69 17.59 2.62 11.43
C VAL A 69 18.76 3.00 12.33
N VAL A 70 19.94 2.44 12.03
CA VAL A 70 21.20 2.84 12.65
C VAL A 70 22.02 3.63 11.63
N GLY A 71 22.56 4.78 12.07
CA GLY A 71 23.37 5.68 11.24
C GLY A 71 22.67 7.00 10.89
N SER A 72 21.32 7.03 10.87
CA SER A 72 20.55 8.25 10.59
C SER A 72 19.35 8.42 11.53
N GLU A 73 19.53 9.22 12.58
CA GLU A 73 18.45 9.56 13.53
C GLU A 73 17.30 10.31 12.84
N ARG A 74 17.61 11.20 11.90
CA ARG A 74 16.60 11.94 11.12
C ARG A 74 15.70 11.00 10.34
N LEU A 75 16.28 10.01 9.65
CA LEU A 75 15.51 9.01 8.91
C LEU A 75 14.67 8.16 9.87
N TYR A 76 15.24 7.75 11.00
CA TYR A 76 14.50 6.97 12.00
C TYR A 76 13.28 7.72 12.56
N GLN A 77 13.45 8.99 12.95
CA GLN A 77 12.36 9.83 13.44
C GLN A 77 11.28 10.06 12.37
N ALA A 78 11.69 10.29 11.11
CA ALA A 78 10.75 10.44 9.99
C ALA A 78 9.90 9.16 9.80
N LEU A 79 10.51 7.98 9.85
CA LEU A 79 9.81 6.70 9.71
C LEU A 79 8.83 6.42 10.85
N ILE A 80 9.21 6.76 12.09
CA ILE A 80 8.28 6.71 13.23
C ILE A 80 7.09 7.63 12.98
N GLY A 81 7.33 8.85 12.51
CA GLY A 81 6.28 9.80 12.13
C GLY A 81 5.33 9.21 11.08
N CYS A 82 5.87 8.71 9.96
CA CYS A 82 5.07 8.10 8.90
C CYS A 82 4.17 6.97 9.44
N MET A 83 4.74 6.04 10.21
CA MET A 83 3.95 4.93 10.78
C MET A 83 2.91 5.43 11.78
N PHE A 84 3.22 6.44 12.60
CA PHE A 84 2.29 6.99 13.59
C PHE A 84 1.07 7.61 12.89
N TYR A 85 1.28 8.47 11.91
CA TYR A 85 0.19 9.15 11.22
C TYR A 85 -0.61 8.21 10.33
N LEU A 86 0.05 7.28 9.61
CA LEU A 86 -0.65 6.26 8.84
C LEU A 86 -1.51 5.38 9.76
N LEU A 87 -0.95 4.82 10.84
CA LEU A 87 -1.73 3.97 11.76
C LEU A 87 -2.88 4.72 12.46
N SER A 88 -2.73 6.03 12.66
CA SER A 88 -3.80 6.87 13.21
C SER A 88 -4.98 7.07 12.24
N ALA A 89 -4.77 6.88 10.94
CA ALA A 89 -5.79 7.03 9.91
C ALA A 89 -6.53 5.73 9.57
N PHE A 90 -6.13 4.61 10.18
CA PHE A 90 -6.75 3.29 10.00
C PHE A 90 -7.63 2.93 11.20
N PRO A 91 -8.59 1.99 11.02
CA PRO A 91 -9.43 1.53 12.12
C PRO A 91 -8.60 0.72 13.12
N SER A 92 -9.19 0.46 14.30
CA SER A 92 -8.58 -0.42 15.29
C SER A 92 -8.35 -1.82 14.72
N ILE A 93 -7.18 -2.41 15.00
CA ILE A 93 -6.86 -3.81 14.65
C ILE A 93 -7.80 -4.85 15.31
N HIS A 94 -8.55 -4.41 16.34
CA HIS A 94 -9.52 -5.22 17.07
C HIS A 94 -10.97 -4.96 16.63
N ASP A 95 -11.21 -3.91 15.85
CA ASP A 95 -12.52 -3.61 15.27
C ASP A 95 -12.35 -3.17 13.81
N THR A 96 -12.25 -4.16 12.93
CA THR A 96 -12.34 -3.99 11.48
C THR A 96 -13.75 -4.28 10.95
N SER A 97 -14.71 -4.58 11.84
CA SER A 97 -16.09 -4.91 11.49
C SER A 97 -16.96 -3.68 11.25
N SER A 98 -16.59 -2.54 11.83
CA SER A 98 -17.20 -1.24 11.55
C SER A 98 -16.89 -0.79 10.12
N SER A 99 -17.79 -0.02 9.50
CA SER A 99 -17.68 0.40 8.10
C SER A 99 -16.55 1.43 7.92
N PHE A 100 -15.32 0.94 7.77
CA PHE A 100 -14.14 1.76 7.49
C PHE A 100 -14.30 2.54 6.17
N GLY A 101 -14.31 3.87 6.23
CA GLY A 101 -14.58 4.76 5.10
C GLY A 101 -13.45 4.90 4.07
N GLY A 102 -12.33 4.20 4.25
CA GLY A 102 -11.11 4.39 3.49
C GLY A 102 -10.22 5.49 4.05
N VAL A 103 -9.13 5.82 3.35
CA VAL A 103 -8.12 6.81 3.77
C VAL A 103 -7.99 7.91 2.73
N SER A 104 -8.23 9.15 3.14
CA SER A 104 -7.94 10.35 2.35
C SER A 104 -6.44 10.65 2.34
N PRO A 105 -5.89 11.29 1.28
CA PRO A 105 -4.53 11.80 1.28
C PRO A 105 -4.20 12.70 2.49
N GLY A 106 -5.18 13.45 3.03
CA GLY A 106 -5.03 14.24 4.27
C GLY A 106 -5.39 13.49 5.55
N GLY A 107 -5.93 12.27 5.45
CA GLY A 107 -6.50 11.56 6.59
C GLY A 107 -7.69 12.29 7.21
N LEU A 108 -7.68 12.46 8.53
CA LEU A 108 -8.73 13.12 9.31
C LEU A 108 -8.21 14.36 10.07
N SER A 109 -7.12 14.96 9.61
CA SER A 109 -6.45 16.08 10.30
C SER A 109 -7.21 17.39 10.25
N ASN A 110 -7.91 17.66 9.15
CA ASN A 110 -8.67 18.89 8.95
C ASN A 110 -10.05 18.56 8.35
N GLY A 111 -11.10 18.98 9.04
CA GLY A 111 -12.49 18.73 8.63
C GLY A 111 -13.20 19.96 8.06
N GLY A 112 -12.45 21.01 7.68
CA GLY A 112 -13.03 22.20 7.07
C GLY A 112 -13.50 21.96 5.62
N ASP A 113 -14.54 22.66 5.19
CA ASP A 113 -15.01 22.63 3.79
C ASP A 113 -13.86 23.04 2.84
N GLY A 114 -13.62 22.24 1.80
CA GLY A 114 -12.54 22.49 0.83
C GLY A 114 -11.12 22.29 1.36
N GLN A 115 -10.95 21.64 2.53
CA GLN A 115 -9.65 21.33 3.11
C GLN A 115 -9.34 19.83 2.99
N ASP A 116 -8.05 19.45 2.97
CA ASP A 116 -7.55 18.07 3.05
C ASP A 116 -8.35 17.09 2.16
N TYR A 117 -8.61 17.52 0.91
CA TYR A 117 -9.34 16.76 -0.11
C TYR A 117 -10.74 16.29 0.33
N TRP A 118 -11.43 17.05 1.18
CA TRP A 118 -12.78 16.76 1.67
C TRP A 118 -12.90 15.42 2.44
N GLY A 119 -11.78 14.81 2.83
CA GLY A 119 -11.77 13.45 3.35
C GLY A 119 -12.14 12.38 2.30
N HIS A 120 -12.11 12.72 1.01
CA HIS A 120 -12.38 11.78 -0.08
C HIS A 120 -11.22 10.78 -0.27
N VAL A 121 -11.55 9.61 -0.80
CA VAL A 121 -10.61 8.51 -1.04
C VAL A 121 -10.22 8.48 -2.52
N PHE A 122 -8.93 8.57 -2.77
CA PHE A 122 -8.31 8.58 -4.10
C PHE A 122 -7.59 7.26 -4.39
N TRP A 123 -6.93 7.16 -5.54
CA TRP A 123 -5.96 6.09 -5.83
C TRP A 123 -4.83 6.04 -4.78
N ASP A 124 -4.61 7.15 -4.06
CA ASP A 124 -3.58 7.26 -3.03
C ASP A 124 -3.67 6.22 -1.93
N GLN A 125 -4.89 5.88 -1.56
CA GLN A 125 -5.13 4.84 -0.58
C GLN A 125 -4.48 3.55 -1.03
N ASP A 126 -4.70 3.15 -2.28
CA ASP A 126 -4.38 1.83 -2.81
C ASP A 126 -2.90 1.72 -3.21
N ILE A 127 -2.32 2.81 -3.74
CA ILE A 127 -0.93 2.82 -4.23
C ILE A 127 0.06 3.32 -3.20
N TRP A 128 -0.27 4.32 -2.37
CA TRP A 128 0.71 5.00 -1.52
C TRP A 128 0.65 4.54 -0.07
N MET A 129 -0.55 4.55 0.51
CA MET A 129 -0.74 4.31 1.94
C MET A 129 -0.87 2.82 2.26
N TYR A 130 -1.62 2.09 1.43
CA TYR A 130 -1.93 0.68 1.61
C TYR A 130 -0.70 -0.26 1.65
N PRO A 131 0.30 -0.17 0.75
CA PRO A 131 1.33 -1.21 0.65
C PRO A 131 2.15 -1.39 1.94
N GLY A 132 2.56 -0.29 2.58
CA GLY A 132 3.30 -0.33 3.85
C GLY A 132 2.48 -0.91 4.98
N ILE A 133 1.19 -0.57 5.06
CA ILE A 133 0.27 -1.12 6.06
C ILE A 133 -0.01 -2.61 5.82
N ALA A 134 -0.17 -3.02 4.56
CA ALA A 134 -0.42 -4.41 4.20
C ALA A 134 0.69 -5.35 4.66
N LEU A 135 1.95 -4.89 4.59
CA LEU A 135 3.09 -5.67 5.06
C LEU A 135 3.02 -6.02 6.55
N PHE A 136 2.57 -5.12 7.40
CA PHE A 136 2.55 -5.37 8.85
C PHE A 136 1.18 -5.83 9.35
N TYR A 137 0.10 -5.32 8.74
CA TYR A 137 -1.28 -5.49 9.21
C TYR A 137 -2.21 -5.94 8.08
N PRO A 138 -2.18 -7.23 7.68
CA PRO A 138 -3.10 -7.77 6.69
C PRO A 138 -4.59 -7.53 6.99
N LYS A 139 -4.97 -7.44 8.28
CA LYS A 139 -6.32 -7.02 8.73
C LYS A 139 -6.75 -5.68 8.15
N LEU A 140 -5.90 -4.68 8.39
CA LEU A 140 -6.18 -3.30 8.01
C LEU A 140 -6.14 -3.16 6.49
N ALA A 141 -5.22 -3.86 5.84
CA ALA A 141 -5.18 -3.98 4.39
C ALA A 141 -6.46 -4.62 3.81
N ARG A 142 -7.01 -5.65 4.46
CA ARG A 142 -8.28 -6.22 4.04
C ARG A 142 -9.42 -5.21 4.12
N SER A 143 -9.48 -4.40 5.18
CA SER A 143 -10.50 -3.35 5.32
C SER A 143 -10.46 -2.30 4.20
N VAL A 144 -9.28 -1.97 3.68
CA VAL A 144 -9.10 -1.11 2.49
C VAL A 144 -9.77 -1.74 1.26
N LEU A 145 -9.57 -3.03 1.04
CA LEU A 145 -10.21 -3.74 -0.09
C LEU A 145 -11.72 -3.90 0.10
N GLU A 146 -12.18 -4.16 1.33
CA GLU A 146 -13.60 -4.24 1.66
C GLU A 146 -14.32 -2.91 1.43
N TYR A 147 -13.64 -1.77 1.65
CA TYR A 147 -14.17 -0.46 1.24
C TYR A 147 -14.43 -0.39 -0.28
N ARG A 148 -13.47 -0.84 -1.10
CA ARG A 148 -13.64 -0.89 -2.57
C ARG A 148 -14.75 -1.85 -2.98
N VAL A 149 -14.96 -2.97 -2.27
CA VAL A 149 -16.10 -3.88 -2.50
C VAL A 149 -17.42 -3.21 -2.17
N ARG A 150 -17.54 -2.52 -1.03
CA ARG A 150 -18.80 -1.86 -0.62
C ARG A 150 -19.21 -0.72 -1.56
N THR A 151 -18.27 -0.17 -2.32
CA THR A 151 -18.48 0.95 -3.26
C THR A 151 -18.72 0.51 -4.72
N ILE A 152 -18.88 -0.80 -4.98
CA ILE A 152 -19.12 -1.36 -6.32
C ILE A 152 -20.34 -0.72 -7.02
N ASP A 153 -21.43 -0.46 -6.31
CA ASP A 153 -22.63 0.11 -6.93
C ASP A 153 -22.41 1.53 -7.46
N GLY A 154 -21.62 2.33 -6.72
CA GLY A 154 -21.17 3.64 -7.18
C GLY A 154 -20.25 3.54 -8.40
N ALA A 155 -19.28 2.62 -8.38
CA ALA A 155 -18.39 2.39 -9.52
C ALA A 155 -19.14 1.91 -10.78
N ARG A 156 -20.21 1.12 -10.60
CA ARG A 156 -21.09 0.68 -11.70
C ARG A 156 -21.88 1.85 -12.30
N ASP A 157 -22.46 2.70 -11.45
CA ASP A 157 -23.19 3.90 -11.87
C ASP A 157 -22.26 4.86 -12.65
N ASN A 158 -21.05 5.07 -12.16
CA ASN A 158 -20.04 5.90 -12.84
C ASN A 158 -19.72 5.40 -14.25
N ALA A 159 -19.51 4.08 -14.42
CA ALA A 159 -19.27 3.49 -15.73
C ALA A 159 -20.47 3.68 -16.67
N GLN A 160 -21.69 3.39 -16.18
CA GLN A 160 -22.92 3.49 -16.97
C GLN A 160 -23.21 4.92 -17.44
N ARG A 161 -23.02 5.93 -16.58
CA ARG A 161 -23.20 7.34 -16.95
C ARG A 161 -22.27 7.80 -18.06
N GLN A 162 -21.10 7.18 -18.16
CA GLN A 162 -20.13 7.45 -19.23
C GLN A 162 -20.30 6.51 -20.45
N GLY A 163 -21.32 5.65 -20.46
CA GLY A 163 -21.60 4.72 -21.57
C GLY A 163 -20.72 3.46 -21.58
N TYR A 164 -19.97 3.20 -20.51
CA TYR A 164 -19.12 2.03 -20.36
C TYR A 164 -19.81 0.91 -19.58
N LYS A 165 -19.24 -0.31 -19.68
CA LYS A 165 -19.66 -1.48 -18.89
C LYS A 165 -18.75 -1.64 -17.67
N GLY A 166 -19.04 -2.65 -16.84
CA GLY A 166 -18.19 -3.01 -15.73
C GLY A 166 -18.22 -1.99 -14.59
N LEU A 167 -17.07 -1.81 -13.94
CA LEU A 167 -16.87 -0.94 -12.79
C LEU A 167 -15.80 0.10 -13.09
N LYS A 168 -16.21 1.36 -13.02
CA LYS A 168 -15.31 2.51 -13.07
C LYS A 168 -15.30 3.18 -11.69
N TYR A 169 -14.28 2.92 -10.89
CA TYR A 169 -14.11 3.64 -9.63
C TYR A 169 -14.00 5.16 -9.89
N PRO A 170 -14.55 5.97 -8.98
CA PRO A 170 -14.47 7.43 -9.10
C PRO A 170 -13.05 7.89 -8.83
N TRP A 171 -12.66 9.04 -9.38
CA TRP A 171 -11.40 9.68 -9.03
C TRP A 171 -11.39 10.06 -7.54
N GLU A 172 -12.46 10.72 -7.10
CA GLU A 172 -12.71 11.01 -5.69
C GLU A 172 -13.90 10.19 -5.20
N SER A 173 -13.65 9.32 -4.22
CA SER A 173 -14.66 8.44 -3.65
C SER A 173 -15.08 8.90 -2.25
N ALA A 174 -16.38 8.88 -1.98
CA ALA A 174 -16.95 9.05 -0.64
C ALA A 174 -17.82 7.84 -0.25
N VAL A 175 -18.78 8.02 0.67
CA VAL A 175 -19.60 6.95 1.25
C VAL A 175 -20.35 6.11 0.20
N SER A 176 -20.83 6.73 -0.88
CA SER A 176 -21.62 6.04 -1.91
C SER A 176 -20.81 5.33 -3.00
N GLY A 177 -19.50 5.61 -3.09
CA GLY A 177 -18.66 5.15 -4.21
C GLY A 177 -18.93 5.81 -5.56
N ARG A 178 -19.83 6.79 -5.62
CA ARG A 178 -20.04 7.62 -6.83
C ARG A 178 -18.96 8.68 -6.92
N GLU A 179 -18.76 9.18 -8.13
CA GLU A 179 -17.89 10.33 -8.39
C GLU A 179 -18.35 11.54 -7.59
N VAL A 180 -17.45 12.08 -6.77
CA VAL A 180 -17.65 13.31 -6.02
C VAL A 180 -16.57 14.36 -6.31
N CYS A 181 -15.67 14.08 -7.27
CA CYS A 181 -14.67 15.05 -7.71
C CYS A 181 -15.38 16.32 -8.20
N PRO A 182 -15.05 17.51 -7.65
CA PRO A 182 -15.69 18.76 -8.06
C PRO A 182 -15.47 19.09 -9.54
N GLU A 183 -14.34 18.64 -10.10
CA GLU A 183 -13.94 18.88 -11.48
C GLU A 183 -14.13 17.61 -12.32
N ASP A 184 -15.10 17.66 -13.23
CA ASP A 184 -15.51 16.52 -14.05
C ASP A 184 -14.35 15.88 -14.87
N ILE A 185 -13.31 16.66 -15.21
CA ILE A 185 -12.23 16.20 -16.08
C ILE A 185 -11.45 15.03 -15.48
N TYR A 186 -11.12 15.08 -14.19
CA TYR A 186 -10.38 14.02 -13.51
C TYR A 186 -11.23 12.75 -13.44
N GLY A 187 -12.48 12.89 -13.00
CA GLY A 187 -13.46 11.80 -13.00
C GLY A 187 -13.74 11.21 -14.40
N GLN A 188 -13.52 11.94 -15.49
CA GLN A 188 -13.70 11.42 -16.85
C GLN A 188 -12.44 10.77 -17.43
N GLN A 189 -11.27 11.35 -17.17
CA GLN A 189 -10.06 11.02 -17.92
C GLN A 189 -9.01 10.26 -17.10
N GLU A 190 -9.01 10.39 -15.77
CA GLU A 190 -8.02 9.78 -14.89
C GLU A 190 -8.42 8.35 -14.49
N ILE A 191 -8.57 7.54 -15.53
CA ILE A 191 -9.19 6.21 -15.43
C ILE A 191 -8.24 5.14 -14.90
N HIS A 192 -6.98 5.48 -14.62
CA HIS A 192 -5.98 4.54 -14.14
C HIS A 192 -6.29 4.01 -12.74
N ILE A 193 -7.09 4.74 -11.94
CA ILE A 193 -7.55 4.30 -10.62
C ILE A 193 -8.15 2.89 -10.63
N ASN A 194 -8.78 2.49 -11.74
CA ASN A 194 -9.33 1.14 -11.88
C ASN A 194 -8.23 0.06 -11.86
N GLY A 195 -7.13 0.33 -12.54
CA GLY A 195 -5.94 -0.52 -12.50
C GLY A 195 -5.27 -0.50 -11.13
N ASP A 196 -5.21 0.66 -10.48
CA ASP A 196 -4.62 0.82 -9.15
C ASP A 196 -5.36 0.03 -8.07
N VAL A 197 -6.70 0.09 -8.07
CA VAL A 197 -7.54 -0.76 -7.22
C VAL A 197 -7.21 -2.24 -7.48
N SER A 198 -7.12 -2.65 -8.75
CA SER A 198 -6.81 -4.04 -9.11
C SER A 198 -5.42 -4.48 -8.63
N LEU A 199 -4.42 -3.59 -8.67
CA LEU A 199 -3.08 -3.83 -8.14
C LEU A 199 -3.10 -4.04 -6.63
N ALA A 200 -3.88 -3.29 -5.87
CA ALA A 200 -4.03 -3.51 -4.42
C ALA A 200 -4.64 -4.89 -4.10
N PHE A 201 -5.66 -5.33 -4.84
CA PHE A 201 -6.19 -6.70 -4.71
C PHE A 201 -5.16 -7.77 -5.07
N GLN A 202 -4.40 -7.58 -6.15
CA GLN A 202 -3.34 -8.50 -6.54
C GLN A 202 -2.24 -8.59 -5.47
N HIS A 203 -1.78 -7.44 -4.97
CA HIS A 203 -0.79 -7.36 -3.92
C HIS A 203 -1.25 -8.09 -2.66
N TYR A 204 -2.50 -7.87 -2.22
CA TYR A 204 -3.09 -8.60 -1.09
C TYR A 204 -3.09 -10.12 -1.30
N LEU A 205 -3.51 -10.57 -2.49
CA LEU A 205 -3.53 -11.99 -2.82
C LEU A 205 -2.13 -12.61 -2.78
N TYR A 206 -1.12 -11.89 -3.27
CA TYR A 206 0.25 -12.38 -3.30
C TYR A 206 0.87 -12.42 -1.90
N LEU A 207 0.53 -11.43 -1.06
CA LEU A 207 1.01 -11.33 0.31
C LEU A 207 0.37 -12.37 1.23
N THR A 208 -0.94 -12.63 1.09
CA THR A 208 -1.72 -13.39 2.08
C THR A 208 -2.22 -14.74 1.58
N LYS A 209 -2.48 -14.88 0.27
CA LYS A 209 -3.26 -15.97 -0.34
C LYS A 209 -4.65 -16.15 0.30
N ASP A 210 -5.19 -15.10 0.91
CA ASP A 210 -6.52 -15.11 1.50
C ASP A 210 -7.59 -15.10 0.40
N MET A 211 -7.99 -16.30 -0.02
CA MET A 211 -9.04 -16.49 -1.02
C MET A 211 -10.43 -16.06 -0.51
N SER A 212 -10.65 -16.02 0.81
CA SER A 212 -11.94 -15.63 1.38
C SER A 212 -12.28 -14.18 1.02
N MET A 213 -11.28 -13.30 0.86
CA MET A 213 -11.49 -11.92 0.39
C MET A 213 -12.12 -11.88 -1.01
N PHE A 214 -11.82 -12.87 -1.86
CA PHE A 214 -12.31 -12.93 -3.23
C PHE A 214 -13.63 -13.67 -3.37
N THR A 215 -13.83 -14.73 -2.58
CA THR A 215 -15.04 -15.57 -2.63
C THR A 215 -16.16 -15.02 -1.75
N GLU A 216 -15.93 -14.88 -0.45
CA GLU A 216 -16.93 -14.43 0.54
C GLU A 216 -16.97 -12.91 0.62
N GLY A 217 -15.80 -12.27 0.62
CA GLY A 217 -15.63 -10.83 0.60
C GLY A 217 -15.92 -10.19 -0.76
N GLN A 218 -16.36 -10.97 -1.76
CA GLN A 218 -16.76 -10.49 -3.09
C GLN A 218 -15.67 -9.73 -3.88
N GLY A 219 -14.40 -9.79 -3.49
CA GLY A 219 -13.29 -9.15 -4.20
C GLY A 219 -13.14 -9.59 -5.66
N SER A 220 -13.60 -10.80 -6.01
CA SER A 220 -13.64 -11.24 -7.41
C SER A 220 -14.54 -10.36 -8.29
N GLN A 221 -15.64 -9.80 -7.76
CA GLN A 221 -16.52 -8.90 -8.51
C GLN A 221 -15.82 -7.60 -8.88
N VAL A 222 -14.92 -7.10 -8.01
CA VAL A 222 -14.09 -5.92 -8.31
C VAL A 222 -13.18 -6.20 -9.49
N VAL A 223 -12.42 -7.30 -9.44
CA VAL A 223 -11.46 -7.67 -10.49
C VAL A 223 -12.15 -7.89 -11.84
N TRP A 224 -13.25 -8.65 -11.87
CA TRP A 224 -14.00 -8.89 -13.11
C TRP A 224 -14.70 -7.63 -13.62
N GLY A 225 -15.28 -6.85 -12.71
CA GLY A 225 -15.96 -5.61 -13.07
C GLY A 225 -15.02 -4.56 -13.66
N VAL A 226 -13.81 -4.41 -13.11
CA VAL A 226 -12.78 -3.55 -13.69
C VAL A 226 -12.31 -4.08 -15.05
N ALA A 227 -12.14 -5.39 -15.20
CA ALA A 227 -11.79 -5.98 -16.49
C ALA A 227 -12.86 -5.71 -17.56
N ASP A 228 -14.15 -5.84 -17.21
CA ASP A 228 -15.27 -5.50 -18.09
C ASP A 228 -15.27 -4.02 -18.47
N TYR A 229 -14.88 -3.13 -17.54
CA TYR A 229 -14.69 -1.71 -17.83
C TYR A 229 -13.61 -1.52 -18.89
N TRP A 230 -12.41 -2.08 -18.71
CA TRP A 230 -11.32 -1.97 -19.68
C TRP A 230 -11.71 -2.50 -21.06
N VAL A 231 -12.39 -3.66 -21.13
CA VAL A 231 -12.90 -4.22 -22.40
C VAL A 231 -13.87 -3.27 -23.09
N SER A 232 -14.71 -2.57 -22.33
CA SER A 232 -15.63 -1.58 -22.89
C SER A 232 -14.97 -0.23 -23.23
N ARG A 233 -13.80 0.06 -22.64
CA ARG A 233 -13.10 1.34 -22.73
C ARG A 233 -12.10 1.42 -23.89
N VAL A 234 -11.57 0.27 -24.32
CA VAL A 234 -10.59 0.19 -25.41
C VAL A 234 -11.23 0.38 -26.78
N THR A 235 -10.49 1.03 -27.68
CA THR A 235 -10.87 1.21 -29.08
C THR A 235 -9.97 0.35 -29.97
N TRP A 236 -10.56 -0.48 -30.83
CA TRP A 236 -9.82 -1.24 -31.84
C TRP A 236 -9.42 -0.34 -33.01
N SER A 237 -8.14 -0.38 -33.39
CA SER A 237 -7.62 0.24 -34.59
C SER A 237 -7.38 -0.81 -35.67
N PRO A 238 -8.10 -0.74 -36.82
CA PRO A 238 -7.86 -1.64 -37.93
C PRO A 238 -6.55 -1.36 -38.67
N GLU A 239 -5.94 -0.18 -38.48
CA GLU A 239 -4.74 0.26 -39.20
C GLU A 239 -3.47 -0.42 -38.67
N ASP A 240 -3.34 -0.54 -37.36
CA ASP A 240 -2.17 -1.14 -36.70
C ASP A 240 -2.50 -2.44 -35.96
N HIS A 241 -3.75 -2.90 -36.06
CA HIS A 241 -4.27 -4.12 -35.44
C HIS A 241 -4.06 -4.16 -33.93
N LYS A 242 -4.24 -3.02 -33.25
CA LYS A 242 -4.10 -2.90 -31.79
C LYS A 242 -5.33 -2.29 -31.15
N TYR A 243 -5.42 -2.50 -29.84
CA TYR A 243 -6.35 -1.78 -28.97
C TYR A 243 -5.66 -0.55 -28.39
N HIS A 244 -6.36 0.57 -28.38
CA HIS A 244 -5.91 1.84 -27.82
C HIS A 244 -6.82 2.29 -26.69
N ILE A 245 -6.23 3.00 -25.74
CA ILE A 245 -6.97 3.76 -24.73
C ILE A 245 -6.76 5.23 -25.06
N LEU A 246 -7.84 5.90 -25.48
CA LEU A 246 -7.79 7.26 -26.02
C LEU A 246 -8.39 8.27 -25.05
N GLY A 247 -7.91 9.51 -25.06
CA GLY A 247 -8.48 10.61 -24.29
C GLY A 247 -8.43 10.39 -22.78
N VAL A 248 -7.23 10.16 -22.25
CA VAL A 248 -6.99 9.92 -20.82
C VAL A 248 -6.07 10.97 -20.22
N MET A 249 -6.11 11.05 -18.90
CA MET A 249 -5.16 11.77 -18.06
C MET A 249 -4.24 10.71 -17.42
N PRO A 250 -2.91 10.76 -17.65
CA PRO A 250 -1.95 9.98 -16.88
C PRO A 250 -1.84 10.53 -15.44
N PRO A 251 -1.11 9.86 -14.53
CA PRO A 251 -0.81 10.41 -13.20
C PRO A 251 -0.12 11.78 -13.21
N ASP A 252 0.46 12.17 -14.35
CA ASP A 252 0.92 13.54 -14.58
C ASP A 252 -0.24 14.39 -15.10
N GLU A 253 -0.99 14.97 -14.15
CA GLU A 253 -2.22 15.73 -14.39
C GLU A 253 -2.02 16.99 -15.26
N TYR A 254 -0.77 17.44 -15.48
CA TYR A 254 -0.50 18.56 -16.39
C TYR A 254 -0.80 18.23 -17.86
N TYR A 255 -0.94 16.94 -18.19
CA TYR A 255 -1.33 16.48 -19.51
C TYR A 255 -2.70 15.82 -19.47
N TYR A 256 -3.61 16.24 -20.33
CA TYR A 256 -4.94 15.65 -20.45
C TYR A 256 -5.29 15.42 -21.92
N ASN A 257 -6.31 14.61 -22.16
CA ASN A 257 -6.72 14.16 -23.49
C ASN A 257 -5.57 13.47 -24.26
N VAL A 258 -4.71 12.75 -23.53
CA VAL A 258 -3.58 12.01 -24.08
C VAL A 258 -4.07 10.64 -24.56
N ASN A 259 -3.52 10.17 -25.67
CA ASN A 259 -3.79 8.82 -26.16
C ASN A 259 -2.66 7.88 -25.74
N ASN A 260 -3.03 6.67 -25.33
CA ASN A 260 -2.12 5.61 -24.95
C ASN A 260 -1.11 6.04 -23.88
N SER A 261 -1.62 6.70 -22.83
CA SER A 261 -0.85 6.93 -21.60
C SER A 261 -0.15 5.64 -21.20
N VAL A 262 1.15 5.75 -20.97
CA VAL A 262 2.01 4.62 -20.60
C VAL A 262 1.48 3.92 -19.36
N TYR A 263 1.28 4.69 -18.29
CA TYR A 263 0.82 4.18 -17.01
C TYR A 263 -0.57 3.55 -17.14
N THR A 264 -1.51 4.26 -17.75
CA THR A 264 -2.89 3.79 -17.91
C THR A 264 -2.95 2.50 -18.73
N ASN A 265 -2.17 2.39 -19.81
CA ASN A 265 -2.09 1.17 -20.60
C ASN A 265 -1.44 0.00 -19.83
N ALA A 266 -0.43 0.27 -18.99
CA ALA A 266 0.23 -0.74 -18.19
C ALA A 266 -0.72 -1.32 -17.14
N VAL A 267 -1.36 -0.46 -16.34
CA VAL A 267 -2.30 -0.91 -15.30
C VAL A 267 -3.58 -1.53 -15.88
N ALA A 268 -3.97 -1.17 -17.11
CA ALA A 268 -5.05 -1.85 -17.84
C ALA A 268 -4.64 -3.26 -18.36
N LYS A 269 -3.34 -3.51 -18.57
CA LYS A 269 -2.79 -4.71 -19.22
C LYS A 269 -1.84 -5.46 -18.28
N LEU A 270 -2.35 -5.81 -17.10
CA LEU A 270 -1.71 -6.44 -15.92
C LEU A 270 -0.90 -7.77 -16.15
N ARG A 271 -0.37 -8.04 -17.36
CA ARG A 271 0.51 -9.17 -17.71
C ARG A 271 1.80 -8.83 -18.50
N ASN A 272 2.00 -7.65 -19.11
CA ASN A 272 3.08 -7.46 -20.13
C ASN A 272 4.01 -6.22 -19.94
N ASP A 273 4.64 -6.00 -18.78
CA ASP A 273 5.29 -4.72 -18.46
C ASP A 273 6.65 -4.37 -19.14
N LEU A 274 7.65 -5.23 -19.25
CA LEU A 274 9.01 -4.72 -19.01
C LEU A 274 9.86 -4.10 -20.16
N LEU A 275 9.33 -3.79 -21.35
CA LEU A 275 10.21 -3.42 -22.49
C LEU A 275 10.04 -2.02 -23.10
N ALA A 276 9.06 -1.21 -22.69
CA ALA A 276 8.75 0.02 -23.43
C ALA A 276 9.07 1.34 -22.72
N TYR A 277 9.33 1.35 -21.40
CA TYR A 277 9.00 2.56 -20.63
C TYR A 277 10.08 3.12 -19.73
N GLU A 278 11.33 2.75 -19.96
CA GLU A 278 12.50 3.33 -19.29
C GLU A 278 12.74 4.86 -19.53
N PRO A 279 12.37 5.52 -20.64
CA PRO A 279 12.97 6.83 -20.94
C PRO A 279 12.11 8.09 -20.72
N VAL A 280 10.90 8.06 -20.17
CA VAL A 280 10.01 9.26 -20.17
C VAL A 280 9.23 9.47 -18.87
N THR A 281 9.75 10.34 -17.99
CA THR A 281 8.99 10.89 -16.86
C THR A 281 9.44 12.33 -16.52
N ASP A 282 8.48 13.20 -16.16
CA ASP A 282 8.63 14.64 -15.90
C ASP A 282 9.34 14.97 -14.55
N PRO A 283 10.21 16.00 -14.50
CA PRO A 283 11.00 16.36 -13.31
C PRO A 283 10.33 17.24 -12.22
N ASN A 284 9.04 17.59 -12.26
CA ASN A 284 8.43 18.51 -11.26
C ASN A 284 7.17 18.01 -10.50
N GLY A 285 6.94 16.69 -10.41
CA GLY A 285 5.73 16.13 -9.79
C GLY A 285 5.59 16.28 -8.26
N PRO A 286 4.37 16.05 -7.71
CA PRO A 286 4.04 16.15 -6.28
C PRO A 286 4.78 15.13 -5.41
N ALA A 287 4.79 15.27 -4.07
CA ALA A 287 5.69 14.54 -3.16
C ALA A 287 5.72 13.00 -3.30
N MET A 288 4.62 12.38 -3.74
CA MET A 288 4.50 10.95 -4.08
C MET A 288 5.50 10.50 -5.18
N THR A 289 5.79 11.40 -6.12
CA THR A 289 6.67 11.21 -7.29
C THR A 289 8.07 10.76 -6.87
N TRP A 290 8.64 11.41 -5.85
CA TRP A 290 10.01 11.15 -5.42
C TRP A 290 10.19 9.78 -4.78
N GLY A 291 9.16 9.26 -4.11
CA GLY A 291 9.15 7.91 -3.54
C GLY A 291 9.28 6.84 -4.61
N MET A 292 8.51 6.93 -5.71
CA MET A 292 8.59 5.95 -6.79
C MET A 292 9.86 6.04 -7.60
N PHE A 293 10.35 7.25 -7.87
CA PHE A 293 11.64 7.40 -8.54
C PHE A 293 12.79 6.86 -7.67
N ALA A 294 12.75 7.06 -6.35
CA ALA A 294 13.75 6.47 -5.47
C ALA A 294 13.74 4.93 -5.56
N ILE A 295 12.55 4.32 -5.55
CA ILE A 295 12.39 2.87 -5.76
C ILE A 295 12.95 2.45 -7.14
N GLY A 296 12.62 3.19 -8.21
CA GLY A 296 13.09 2.90 -9.57
C GLY A 296 14.60 3.05 -9.73
N TRP A 297 15.25 4.05 -9.14
CA TRP A 297 16.71 4.19 -9.16
C TRP A 297 17.41 3.11 -8.35
N LEU A 298 16.81 2.64 -7.24
CA LEU A 298 17.34 1.52 -6.47
C LEU A 298 17.25 0.19 -7.23
N GLU A 299 16.24 0.02 -8.09
CA GLU A 299 16.17 -1.13 -9.02
C GLU A 299 17.28 -1.10 -10.08
N LEU A 300 17.79 0.09 -10.41
CA LEU A 300 18.89 0.29 -11.35
C LEU A 300 20.27 0.35 -10.68
N ASP A 301 20.36 -0.05 -9.40
CA ASP A 301 21.61 -0.04 -8.60
C ASP A 301 22.22 1.37 -8.38
N GLU A 302 21.40 2.42 -8.50
CA GLU A 302 21.79 3.84 -8.40
C GLU A 302 21.47 4.43 -7.01
N ALA A 303 22.10 3.89 -5.97
CA ALA A 303 21.81 4.21 -4.56
C ALA A 303 21.93 5.70 -4.20
N GLU A 304 22.93 6.41 -4.72
CA GLU A 304 23.17 7.82 -4.40
C GLU A 304 22.08 8.73 -4.97
N ARG A 305 21.58 8.42 -6.17
CA ARG A 305 20.49 9.17 -6.81
C ARG A 305 19.19 8.98 -6.06
N ALA A 306 18.90 7.75 -5.64
CA ALA A 306 17.77 7.46 -4.78
C ALA A 306 17.86 8.17 -3.42
N GLN A 307 19.05 8.18 -2.80
CA GLN A 307 19.29 8.90 -1.54
C GLN A 307 19.11 10.42 -1.72
N HIS A 308 19.49 10.99 -2.86
CA HIS A 308 19.25 12.40 -3.17
C HIS A 308 17.75 12.73 -3.24
N LEU A 309 16.94 11.88 -3.91
CA LEU A 309 15.49 12.07 -3.98
C LEU A 309 14.81 11.88 -2.63
N LEU A 310 15.22 10.87 -1.86
CA LEU A 310 14.74 10.70 -0.49
C LEU A 310 15.11 11.91 0.38
N THR A 311 16.26 12.53 0.11
CA THR A 311 16.67 13.76 0.81
C THR A 311 15.73 14.92 0.52
N LYS A 312 15.15 15.00 -0.69
CA LYS A 312 14.13 16.00 -1.02
C LYS A 312 12.86 15.80 -0.22
N CYS A 313 12.43 14.55 0.02
CA CYS A 313 11.25 14.26 0.85
C CYS A 313 11.36 14.84 2.26
N PHE A 314 12.58 14.97 2.83
CA PHE A 314 12.73 15.59 4.14
C PHE A 314 12.36 17.08 4.20
N SER A 315 12.27 17.77 3.05
CA SER A 315 11.80 19.16 3.01
C SER A 315 10.29 19.30 3.24
N ASN A 316 9.54 18.21 3.05
CA ASN A 316 8.10 18.14 3.34
C ASN A 316 7.80 17.86 4.82
N ILE A 317 8.81 17.60 5.64
CA ILE A 317 8.62 17.22 7.05
C ILE A 317 8.69 18.47 7.94
N GLN A 318 7.59 18.74 8.63
CA GLN A 318 7.39 19.86 9.52
C GLN A 318 7.66 19.45 10.98
N GLY A 319 8.66 20.09 11.58
CA GLY A 319 8.98 19.96 13.00
C GLY A 319 7.97 20.70 13.89
N PRO A 320 7.86 20.34 15.19
CA PRO A 320 8.65 19.33 15.89
C PRO A 320 8.07 17.90 15.80
N PHE A 321 6.87 17.74 15.23
CA PHE A 321 6.11 16.48 15.32
C PHE A 321 6.28 15.54 14.12
N GLN A 322 7.15 15.87 13.16
CA GLN A 322 7.36 15.08 11.94
C GLN A 322 6.08 14.95 11.09
N VAL A 323 5.24 15.98 11.09
CA VAL A 323 4.04 16.04 10.25
C VAL A 323 4.48 16.31 8.80
N TRP A 324 3.84 15.69 7.81
CA TRP A 324 4.20 15.90 6.41
C TRP A 324 3.23 16.87 5.76
N SER A 325 3.75 17.88 5.07
CA SER A 325 2.98 18.75 4.19
C SER A 325 3.11 18.30 2.73
N GLU A 326 2.05 18.48 1.96
CA GLU A 326 2.03 18.17 0.53
C GLU A 326 3.15 18.90 -0.23
N SER A 327 3.31 20.20 0.04
CA SER A 327 4.40 21.02 -0.49
C SER A 327 5.48 21.30 0.55
N SER A 328 6.73 21.49 0.10
CA SER A 328 7.88 21.73 1.00
C SER A 328 7.82 23.05 1.77
N ASP A 329 7.03 24.01 1.29
CA ASP A 329 6.79 25.30 1.95
C ASP A 329 5.70 25.23 3.04
N GLY A 330 5.12 24.05 3.28
CA GLY A 330 4.06 23.85 4.26
C GLY A 330 2.65 24.06 3.71
N SER A 331 2.49 24.41 2.44
CA SER A 331 1.19 24.55 1.79
C SER A 331 0.60 23.20 1.33
N GLY A 332 -0.68 23.23 0.96
CA GLY A 332 -1.46 22.05 0.60
C GLY A 332 -1.96 21.30 1.84
N ALA A 333 -2.19 19.99 1.70
CA ALA A 333 -2.60 19.16 2.83
C ALA A 333 -1.53 19.16 3.94
N VAL A 334 -1.96 19.53 5.15
CA VAL A 334 -1.03 19.76 6.28
C VAL A 334 -0.63 18.48 7.00
N ASN A 335 -1.31 17.36 6.75
CA ASN A 335 -0.97 16.01 7.21
C ASN A 335 -1.08 15.03 6.04
N PHE A 336 -0.18 15.19 5.08
CA PHE A 336 -0.20 14.51 3.80
C PHE A 336 0.28 13.05 3.93
N LEU A 337 -0.68 12.15 4.18
CA LEU A 337 -0.46 10.71 4.34
C LEU A 337 0.07 10.04 3.08
N THR A 338 -0.29 10.55 1.90
CA THR A 338 0.26 10.06 0.62
C THR A 338 1.77 10.18 0.58
N GLY A 339 2.31 11.35 0.93
CA GLY A 339 3.76 11.57 1.00
C GLY A 339 4.44 10.65 2.01
N MET A 340 3.82 10.46 3.17
CA MET A 340 4.31 9.52 4.19
C MET A 340 4.31 8.07 3.69
N GLY A 341 3.25 7.66 2.99
CA GLY A 341 3.13 6.34 2.37
C GLY A 341 4.23 6.12 1.32
N GLY A 342 4.42 7.07 0.40
CA GLY A 342 5.47 7.01 -0.60
C GLY A 342 6.89 6.97 0.00
N PHE A 343 7.15 7.76 1.03
CA PHE A 343 8.44 7.72 1.75
C PHE A 343 8.67 6.39 2.46
N LEU A 344 7.64 5.87 3.13
CA LEU A 344 7.70 4.57 3.77
C LEU A 344 7.99 3.47 2.74
N GLN A 345 7.38 3.54 1.57
CA GLN A 345 7.66 2.61 0.47
C GLN A 345 9.08 2.73 -0.07
N ALA A 346 9.63 3.94 -0.19
CA ALA A 346 11.01 4.12 -0.61
C ALA A 346 12.00 3.41 0.34
N VAL A 347 11.71 3.38 1.64
CA VAL A 347 12.51 2.62 2.60
C VAL A 347 12.21 1.12 2.55
N LEU A 348 10.93 0.74 2.60
CA LEU A 348 10.51 -0.66 2.70
C LEU A 348 10.70 -1.46 1.43
N PHE A 349 10.44 -0.88 0.27
CA PHE A 349 10.59 -1.54 -1.03
C PHE A 349 11.86 -1.05 -1.74
N GLY A 350 12.23 0.23 -1.63
CA GLY A 350 13.45 0.72 -2.24
C GLY A 350 14.71 0.14 -1.58
N TYR A 351 15.06 0.58 -0.36
CA TYR A 351 16.35 0.21 0.25
C TYR A 351 16.49 -1.27 0.60
N THR A 352 15.39 -1.94 0.95
CA THR A 352 15.45 -3.39 1.13
C THR A 352 15.47 -4.15 -0.21
N GLY A 353 15.09 -3.47 -1.31
CA GLY A 353 14.83 -4.07 -2.62
C GLY A 353 13.74 -5.15 -2.58
N PHE A 354 12.91 -5.16 -1.54
CA PHE A 354 11.90 -6.19 -1.35
C PHE A 354 10.78 -6.05 -2.38
N ARG A 355 10.37 -7.15 -3.01
CA ARG A 355 9.22 -7.18 -3.92
C ARG A 355 8.35 -8.39 -3.62
N VAL A 356 7.04 -8.16 -3.53
CA VAL A 356 6.04 -9.23 -3.45
C VAL A 356 5.72 -9.67 -4.87
N GLN A 357 6.00 -10.93 -5.19
CA GLN A 357 5.61 -11.54 -6.46
C GLN A 357 4.56 -12.62 -6.25
N ARG A 358 3.97 -13.11 -7.34
CA ARG A 358 2.92 -14.12 -7.33
C ARG A 358 3.29 -15.35 -6.48
N ASP A 359 4.51 -15.84 -6.66
CA ASP A 359 4.94 -17.14 -6.11
C ASP A 359 6.14 -17.02 -5.16
N CYS A 360 6.64 -15.81 -4.91
CA CYS A 360 7.80 -15.60 -4.04
C CYS A 360 7.92 -14.16 -3.54
N LEU A 361 8.85 -13.95 -2.61
CA LEU A 361 9.40 -12.64 -2.33
C LEU A 361 10.77 -12.52 -3.02
N CYS A 362 11.12 -11.33 -3.46
CA CYS A 362 12.46 -11.02 -3.97
C CYS A 362 13.08 -9.95 -3.09
N PHE A 363 14.42 -9.93 -3.04
CA PHE A 363 15.20 -8.95 -2.30
C PHE A 363 16.31 -8.45 -3.20
N SER A 364 16.64 -7.18 -3.07
CA SER A 364 17.79 -6.55 -3.74
C SER A 364 18.28 -5.41 -2.85
N PRO A 365 18.78 -5.73 -1.65
CA PRO A 365 19.06 -4.73 -0.62
C PRO A 365 20.18 -3.80 -1.08
N LEU A 366 19.93 -2.51 -0.98
CA LEU A 366 20.86 -1.46 -1.38
C LEU A 366 20.77 -0.33 -0.36
N LEU A 367 21.66 -0.34 0.64
CA LEU A 367 21.69 0.68 1.69
C LEU A 367 22.57 1.85 1.26
N SER A 368 22.14 3.08 1.58
CA SER A 368 22.97 4.26 1.41
C SER A 368 24.14 4.30 2.41
N SER A 369 25.13 5.17 2.14
CA SER A 369 26.34 5.30 2.98
C SER A 369 26.03 5.58 4.45
N ASP A 370 24.92 6.29 4.69
CA ASP A 370 24.53 6.89 5.96
C ASP A 370 23.69 5.93 6.82
N ILE A 371 23.34 4.77 6.26
CA ILE A 371 22.61 3.70 6.95
C ILE A 371 23.58 2.54 7.17
N SER A 372 23.96 2.29 8.42
CA SER A 372 24.80 1.13 8.76
C SER A 372 23.97 -0.14 8.96
N GLU A 373 22.73 0.01 9.44
CA GLU A 373 21.81 -1.10 9.68
C GLU A 373 20.36 -0.64 9.50
N LEU A 374 19.56 -1.48 8.84
CA LEU A 374 18.11 -1.31 8.69
C LEU A 374 17.42 -2.59 9.17
N CYS A 375 16.59 -2.49 10.20
CA CYS A 375 15.83 -3.61 10.74
C CYS A 375 14.33 -3.40 10.54
N ILE A 376 13.70 -4.32 9.81
CA ILE A 376 12.25 -4.35 9.58
C ILE A 376 11.68 -5.54 10.33
N ARG A 377 10.72 -5.33 11.23
CA ARG A 377 10.19 -6.40 12.07
C ARG A 377 8.67 -6.53 11.96
N GLY A 378 8.22 -7.78 11.92
CA GLY A 378 6.80 -8.14 11.90
C GLY A 378 6.16 -8.10 10.51
N VAL A 379 6.95 -8.33 9.45
CA VAL A 379 6.41 -8.45 8.10
C VAL A 379 5.59 -9.73 7.99
N SER A 380 4.34 -9.59 7.56
CA SER A 380 3.39 -10.67 7.35
C SER A 380 3.47 -11.19 5.92
N TYR A 381 3.72 -12.48 5.75
CA TYR A 381 3.73 -13.15 4.43
C TYR A 381 3.23 -14.59 4.53
N LEU A 382 2.17 -14.93 3.79
CA LEU A 382 1.58 -16.28 3.73
C LEU A 382 1.30 -16.90 5.11
N GLY A 383 0.79 -16.09 6.06
CA GLY A 383 0.50 -16.50 7.44
C GLY A 383 1.73 -16.62 8.36
N ASN A 384 2.90 -16.16 7.91
CA ASN A 384 4.13 -16.12 8.70
C ASN A 384 4.50 -14.69 9.10
N GLN A 385 5.20 -14.52 10.21
CA GLN A 385 5.85 -13.26 10.58
C GLN A 385 7.37 -13.33 10.42
N LEU A 386 7.91 -12.37 9.68
CA LEU A 386 9.31 -12.27 9.32
C LEU A 386 9.92 -10.98 9.90
N ASP A 387 11.17 -11.09 10.34
CA ASP A 387 12.04 -9.93 10.57
C ASP A 387 13.18 -9.95 9.56
N TRP A 388 13.57 -8.78 9.10
CA TRP A 388 14.70 -8.56 8.22
C TRP A 388 15.71 -7.66 8.90
N LEU A 389 16.96 -8.04 8.80
CA LEU A 389 18.09 -7.27 9.30
C LEU A 389 19.06 -7.08 8.15
N LEU A 390 19.21 -5.85 7.69
CA LEU A 390 20.06 -5.49 6.56
C LEU A 390 21.25 -4.68 7.08
N ARG A 391 22.44 -5.09 6.66
CA ARG A 391 23.70 -4.34 6.78
C ARG A 391 24.34 -4.28 5.39
N LYS A 392 25.41 -3.51 5.24
CA LYS A 392 26.03 -3.24 3.93
C LYS A 392 26.41 -4.52 3.15
N GLU A 393 26.92 -5.53 3.84
CA GLU A 393 27.39 -6.77 3.20
C GLU A 393 26.52 -8.00 3.51
N GLU A 394 25.61 -7.88 4.46
CA GLU A 394 24.84 -9.01 4.97
C GLU A 394 23.36 -8.71 5.17
N MET A 395 22.54 -9.72 4.91
CA MET A 395 21.11 -9.73 5.20
C MET A 395 20.78 -10.95 6.02
N SER A 396 19.95 -10.78 7.06
CA SER A 396 19.34 -11.88 7.79
C SER A 396 17.83 -11.84 7.67
N ILE A 397 17.22 -13.00 7.48
CA ILE A 397 15.76 -13.17 7.47
C ILE A 397 15.40 -14.13 8.59
N ILE A 398 14.60 -13.66 9.53
CA ILE A 398 14.23 -14.40 10.74
C ILE A 398 12.75 -14.73 10.66
N LEU A 399 12.41 -16.01 10.72
CA LEU A 399 11.02 -16.45 10.88
C LEU A 399 10.70 -16.44 12.39
N ARG A 400 9.84 -15.52 12.85
CA ARG A 400 9.42 -15.45 14.26
C ARG A 400 8.52 -16.62 14.64
N GLY A 401 7.65 -17.00 13.72
CA GLY A 401 6.65 -18.04 13.89
C GLY A 401 5.46 -17.83 12.96
N SER A 402 4.59 -18.82 12.93
CA SER A 402 3.31 -18.74 12.23
C SER A 402 2.24 -18.22 13.17
N HIS A 403 1.59 -17.11 12.81
CA HIS A 403 0.32 -16.74 13.41
C HIS A 403 -0.80 -17.23 12.49
N SER A 404 -1.71 -18.04 13.03
CA SER A 404 -2.94 -18.39 12.34
C SER A 404 -3.82 -17.14 12.25
N TYR A 405 -3.63 -16.38 11.17
CA TYR A 405 -4.47 -15.25 10.83
C TYR A 405 -5.68 -15.75 10.04
N GLN A 406 -6.91 -15.54 10.55
CA GLN A 406 -8.19 -15.83 9.85
C GLN A 406 -8.17 -17.08 8.95
N ASN A 407 -7.97 -18.28 9.53
CA ASN A 407 -7.94 -19.56 8.80
C ASN A 407 -6.87 -19.68 7.68
N VAL A 408 -5.98 -18.70 7.50
CA VAL A 408 -4.82 -18.80 6.61
C VAL A 408 -3.78 -19.67 7.31
N LYS A 409 -3.70 -20.93 6.87
CA LYS A 409 -2.68 -21.87 7.34
C LYS A 409 -1.31 -21.36 6.89
N SER A 410 -0.38 -21.25 7.83
CA SER A 410 0.99 -20.84 7.52
C SER A 410 1.61 -21.79 6.50
N CYS A 411 2.22 -21.19 5.48
CA CYS A 411 2.96 -21.95 4.49
C CYS A 411 4.39 -22.18 4.97
N ASN A 412 4.93 -23.37 4.72
CA ASN A 412 6.36 -23.62 4.88
C ASN A 412 7.14 -22.74 3.91
N LEU A 413 8.13 -22.04 4.44
CA LEU A 413 8.92 -21.05 3.74
C LEU A 413 10.33 -21.60 3.48
N GLN A 414 10.90 -21.25 2.33
CA GLN A 414 12.28 -21.58 1.96
C GLN A 414 12.96 -20.33 1.43
N ILE A 415 14.28 -20.28 1.43
CA ILE A 415 15.07 -19.28 0.72
C ILE A 415 15.74 -19.98 -0.44
N VAL A 416 15.54 -19.46 -1.65
CA VAL A 416 16.25 -19.91 -2.84
C VAL A 416 17.35 -18.89 -3.15
N LEU A 417 18.62 -19.29 -3.25
CA LEU A 417 19.68 -18.38 -3.66
C LEU A 417 19.82 -18.41 -5.19
N LYS A 418 19.53 -17.31 -5.90
CA LYS A 418 19.51 -17.28 -7.38
C LYS A 418 20.83 -17.72 -8.01
N ALA A 419 21.96 -17.28 -7.47
CA ALA A 419 23.28 -17.60 -8.00
C ALA A 419 23.64 -19.09 -7.92
N SER A 420 23.21 -19.79 -6.87
CA SER A 420 23.57 -21.20 -6.63
C SER A 420 22.40 -22.18 -6.81
N GLY A 421 21.17 -21.69 -6.95
CA GLY A 421 19.94 -22.49 -6.92
C GLY A 421 19.65 -23.17 -5.58
N SER A 422 20.46 -22.91 -4.55
CA SER A 422 20.38 -23.60 -3.25
C SER A 422 19.08 -23.24 -2.54
N LYS A 423 18.40 -24.25 -2.00
CA LYS A 423 17.14 -24.10 -1.25
C LYS A 423 17.37 -24.36 0.24
N ILE A 424 17.07 -23.37 1.06
CA ILE A 424 17.30 -23.40 2.50
C ILE A 424 15.94 -23.29 3.20
N PRO A 425 15.47 -24.31 3.92
CA PRO A 425 14.23 -24.22 4.69
C PRO A 425 14.36 -23.15 5.77
N LEU A 426 13.34 -22.30 5.90
CA LEU A 426 13.25 -21.38 7.02
C LEU A 426 12.49 -22.03 8.17
N THR A 427 13.19 -22.27 9.26
CA THR A 427 12.63 -22.77 10.51
C THR A 427 12.43 -21.62 11.51
N PRO A 428 11.33 -21.61 12.29
CA PRO A 428 11.12 -20.59 13.30
C PRO A 428 12.31 -20.48 14.27
N GLY A 429 12.76 -19.27 14.54
CA GLY A 429 13.90 -18.98 15.42
C GLY A 429 15.28 -19.14 14.76
N ALA A 430 15.38 -19.62 13.52
CA ALA A 430 16.63 -19.58 12.78
C ALA A 430 16.92 -18.16 12.27
N THR A 431 18.17 -17.74 12.39
CA THR A 431 18.72 -16.45 11.94
C THR A 431 19.79 -16.67 10.87
N PRO A 432 19.43 -17.22 9.69
CA PRO A 432 20.41 -17.40 8.64
C PRO A 432 20.86 -16.04 8.09
N VAL A 433 22.18 -15.90 7.94
CA VAL A 433 22.86 -14.70 7.43
C VAL A 433 23.36 -14.98 6.02
N TYR A 434 23.17 -14.01 5.12
CA TYR A 434 23.46 -14.14 3.70
C TYR A 434 24.22 -12.91 3.19
N CYS A 435 25.13 -13.09 2.23
CA CYS A 435 25.84 -11.97 1.61
C CYS A 435 24.96 -11.25 0.58
N CYS A 436 24.88 -9.92 0.63
CA CYS A 436 24.00 -9.11 -0.23
C CYS A 436 24.20 -9.33 -1.75
N CYS A 437 25.37 -9.83 -2.18
CA CYS A 437 25.63 -10.19 -3.58
C CYS A 437 24.80 -11.40 -4.03
N GLY A 438 23.71 -11.16 -4.78
CA GLY A 438 23.01 -12.19 -5.56
C GLY A 438 21.90 -12.97 -4.83
N ILE A 439 21.35 -12.43 -3.73
CA ILE A 439 20.21 -13.04 -3.04
C ILE A 439 18.90 -12.63 -3.69
N LEU A 440 18.35 -13.48 -4.56
CA LEU A 440 16.92 -13.45 -4.88
C LEU A 440 16.22 -14.53 -4.05
N ALA A 441 15.93 -14.25 -2.77
CA ALA A 441 15.39 -15.25 -1.85
C ALA A 441 13.96 -15.67 -2.19
N CYS A 442 13.77 -16.61 -3.13
CA CYS A 442 12.41 -17.08 -3.43
C CYS A 442 11.86 -17.95 -2.30
N PHE A 443 10.71 -17.57 -1.77
CA PHE A 443 9.93 -18.36 -0.83
C PHE A 443 8.97 -19.30 -1.54
N VAL A 444 9.30 -20.60 -1.58
CA VAL A 444 8.46 -21.63 -2.22
C VAL A 444 7.77 -22.47 -1.15
N THR A 445 6.47 -22.69 -1.32
CA THR A 445 5.64 -23.48 -0.41
C THR A 445 5.95 -24.98 -0.48
N LEU A 446 6.24 -25.62 0.67
CA LEU A 446 6.33 -27.08 0.80
C LEU A 446 4.96 -27.68 1.13
N THR A 447 4.01 -27.65 0.19
CA THR A 447 2.86 -28.55 0.23
C THR A 447 2.45 -28.93 -1.17
N GLY A 448 2.77 -30.17 -1.56
CA GLY A 448 2.02 -30.98 -2.53
C GLY A 448 1.91 -30.41 -3.94
N ALA A 449 2.49 -31.13 -4.90
CA ALA A 449 2.08 -31.05 -6.28
C ALA A 449 0.54 -31.18 -6.37
N PHE A 450 -0.16 -30.05 -6.53
CA PHE A 450 -1.33 -30.07 -7.38
C PHE A 450 -0.79 -30.23 -8.79
N PHE A 451 -0.84 -31.47 -9.27
CA PHE A 451 -0.82 -31.76 -10.70
C PHE A 451 -1.94 -30.93 -11.34
N PHE A 452 -1.60 -29.77 -11.87
CA PHE A 452 -2.04 -29.46 -13.22
C PHE A 452 -0.85 -29.77 -14.12
N SER A 453 -1.07 -30.68 -15.06
CA SER A 453 -0.08 -31.01 -16.08
C SER A 453 0.47 -29.73 -16.70
N LEU A 454 1.77 -29.73 -16.98
CA LEU A 454 2.43 -28.80 -17.88
C LEU A 454 1.48 -28.32 -18.99
N LEU A 455 1.39 -27.01 -19.16
CA LEU A 455 1.64 -26.33 -20.43
C LEU A 455 1.91 -24.86 -20.16
N VAL A 456 3.18 -24.50 -20.33
CA VAL A 456 3.70 -23.13 -20.34
C VAL A 456 3.46 -22.54 -21.74
N GLY A 457 2.87 -21.35 -21.83
CA GLY A 457 3.18 -20.36 -22.87
C GLY A 457 2.32 -20.28 -24.15
N LEU A 458 1.35 -19.34 -24.15
CA LEU A 458 0.85 -18.50 -25.27
C LEU A 458 -0.03 -19.14 -26.37
N PRO A 459 -0.62 -18.30 -27.25
CA PRO A 459 -1.97 -17.73 -27.23
C PRO A 459 -3.03 -18.66 -27.84
N VAL A 460 -4.30 -18.53 -27.41
CA VAL A 460 -5.41 -19.17 -28.12
C VAL A 460 -5.79 -18.31 -29.33
N THR A 461 -5.23 -18.64 -30.49
CA THR A 461 -5.88 -18.42 -31.78
C THR A 461 -5.96 -19.75 -32.51
N PHE A 462 -7.17 -20.09 -32.95
CA PHE A 462 -7.43 -21.29 -33.75
C PHE A 462 -6.85 -21.13 -35.16
N PRO A 463 -6.21 -22.17 -35.70
CA PRO A 463 -6.24 -22.41 -37.14
C PRO A 463 -6.90 -23.76 -37.46
N ARG A 464 -7.69 -23.76 -38.54
CA ARG A 464 -8.18 -24.96 -39.21
C ARG A 464 -7.00 -25.69 -39.87
N GLU A 465 -6.84 -26.96 -39.52
CA GLU A 465 -6.16 -28.03 -40.29
C GLU A 465 -4.61 -28.05 -40.46
N PRO A 466 -4.01 -29.25 -40.70
CA PRO A 466 -2.69 -29.63 -40.17
C PRO A 466 -1.54 -29.63 -41.19
N GLY A 467 -0.32 -29.39 -40.70
CA GLY A 467 0.92 -29.72 -41.42
C GLY A 467 2.13 -28.89 -41.00
N PHE A 468 3.22 -29.58 -40.64
CA PHE A 468 4.62 -29.16 -40.54
C PHE A 468 5.23 -28.82 -39.15
N ILE A 469 6.41 -29.44 -38.97
CA ILE A 469 7.31 -29.53 -37.82
C ILE A 469 8.64 -28.86 -38.20
N CYS A 470 9.26 -28.07 -37.31
CA CYS A 470 10.71 -28.03 -36.96
C CYS A 470 11.00 -26.82 -36.02
N LYS A 471 11.69 -26.92 -34.86
CA LYS A 471 13.14 -27.20 -34.55
C LYS A 471 14.08 -26.21 -35.29
N LEU A 472 15.09 -25.53 -34.75
CA LEU A 472 16.01 -25.54 -33.58
C LEU A 472 16.53 -24.06 -33.47
N ASP A 473 17.39 -23.55 -32.56
CA ASP A 473 18.50 -24.14 -31.81
C ASP A 473 18.97 -23.22 -30.66
N LEU A 474 19.65 -23.84 -29.70
CA LEU A 474 20.40 -23.24 -28.60
C LEU A 474 21.83 -22.91 -29.09
N ASN A 475 22.26 -21.64 -29.01
CA ASN A 475 23.62 -21.26 -28.59
C ASN A 475 23.86 -19.75 -28.65
N SER A 476 24.62 -19.29 -27.66
CA SER A 476 25.40 -18.04 -27.55
C SER A 476 24.74 -16.76 -27.00
N SER A 477 25.28 -16.42 -25.82
CA SER A 477 25.65 -15.09 -25.30
C SER A 477 24.60 -14.14 -24.73
N CYS A 478 24.78 -13.92 -23.42
CA CYS A 478 24.63 -12.67 -22.66
C CYS A 478 23.25 -12.27 -22.12
N TRP A 479 23.09 -12.65 -20.85
CA TRP A 479 22.42 -11.98 -19.72
C TRP A 479 20.91 -11.72 -19.75
N PRO A 480 20.27 -11.81 -18.57
CA PRO A 480 18.94 -12.36 -18.42
C PRO A 480 17.87 -11.30 -18.19
N PHE A 481 16.68 -11.60 -18.69
CA PHE A 481 15.43 -11.21 -18.04
C PHE A 481 14.86 -12.44 -17.34
#